data_AF-F9G6D4-F1
#
_entry.id   AF-F9G6D4-F1
#
_cell.length_a   1.000
_cell.length_b   1.000
_cell.length_c   1.000
_cell.angle_alpha   90.00
_cell.angle_beta   90.00
_cell.angle_gamma   90.00
#
_symmetry.space_group_name_H-M   'P 1'
#
loop_
_entity.id
_entity.type
_entity.pdbx_description
1 polymer ?
#
loop_
_entity_poly.entity_id
_entity_poly.type
_entity_poly.pdbx_seq_one_letter_code
_entity_poly.pdbx_strand_id
1 'polypeptide(L)'
;MSILETFGIMSKLGYHTGDNATSNNTCLESIARRLKENLNALTTRRRRGRRRLSRSDVDEDYLGIEGIPALRKLHGLAVWARCSSLNSQLWDDEVGLRLGIDNETRWSSWYHVLDKLSKKQAQIVQFMHENEQILGENRLTAADWDLLQKAYLFLQPFDGATLCAEGNKASLSQSLFLMDCLLSHYENEKRHYSAPETRDERILHAIDMGWFIMDKYYTMTEDVPVYSAALLLDLSKRDAYIKQNWPDAWYDNAIGGAQEIWEEEYNIELPTKPPAAPSAVADIVEHESNKLAQLARNMK
;
A
#
# COMPACT_ATOMS: atom_id res chain seq x y z
N MET A 1 -6.04 27.02 -8.32
CA MET A 1 -6.08 28.33 -7.63
C MET A 1 -7.48 28.70 -7.19
N SER A 2 -8.50 28.57 -8.07
CA SER A 2 -9.89 28.91 -7.72
C SER A 2 -10.34 28.33 -6.39
N ILE A 3 -10.10 27.05 -6.11
CA ILE A 3 -10.48 26.43 -4.82
C ILE A 3 -9.82 27.13 -3.63
N LEU A 4 -8.51 27.38 -3.67
CA LEU A 4 -7.78 28.01 -2.56
C LEU A 4 -8.20 29.48 -2.36
N GLU A 5 -8.52 30.17 -3.45
CA GLU A 5 -9.10 31.52 -3.47
C GLU A 5 -10.51 31.52 -2.85
N THR A 6 -11.39 30.63 -3.34
CA THR A 6 -12.78 30.50 -2.91
C THR A 6 -12.89 30.23 -1.42
N PHE A 7 -12.00 29.39 -0.88
CA PHE A 7 -11.99 29.07 0.55
C PHE A 7 -11.09 30.01 1.38
N GLY A 8 -10.38 30.96 0.77
CA GLY A 8 -9.54 31.93 1.48
C GLY A 8 -8.38 31.32 2.28
N ILE A 9 -7.87 30.16 1.86
CA ILE A 9 -6.87 29.38 2.61
C ILE A 9 -5.44 29.49 2.08
N MET A 10 -5.18 30.45 1.20
CA MET A 10 -3.88 30.59 0.52
C MET A 10 -2.68 30.73 1.47
N SER A 11 -2.85 31.41 2.61
CA SER A 11 -1.82 31.58 3.63
C SER A 11 -1.77 30.47 4.68
N LYS A 12 -2.67 29.47 4.58
CA LYS A 12 -2.87 28.41 5.58
C LYS A 12 -2.62 27.01 5.01
N LEU A 13 -1.78 26.93 3.96
CA LEU A 13 -1.37 25.63 3.43
C LEU A 13 -0.33 24.99 4.33
N GLY A 14 -0.59 23.75 4.75
CA GLY A 14 0.37 22.86 5.38
C GLY A 14 0.90 21.83 4.38
N TYR A 15 0.78 20.56 4.76
CA TYR A 15 1.26 19.42 3.98
C TYR A 15 0.24 18.98 2.91
N HIS A 16 0.73 18.31 1.88
CA HIS A 16 -0.09 17.67 0.84
C HIS A 16 0.23 16.19 0.77
N THR A 17 -0.79 15.41 0.41
CA THR A 17 -0.69 13.97 0.15
C THR A 17 -1.26 13.70 -1.23
N GLY A 18 -0.57 12.89 -2.02
CA GLY A 18 -1.00 12.52 -3.36
C GLY A 18 -0.22 11.32 -3.86
N ASP A 19 -0.71 10.69 -4.93
CA ASP A 19 -0.03 9.58 -5.59
C ASP A 19 1.25 10.02 -6.29
N ASN A 20 2.12 9.06 -6.62
CA ASN A 20 3.43 9.30 -7.22
C ASN A 20 3.36 9.60 -8.74
N ALA A 21 2.31 10.29 -9.19
CA ALA A 21 2.19 10.73 -10.57
C ALA A 21 3.04 11.99 -10.81
N THR A 22 3.80 12.02 -11.91
CA THR A 22 4.63 13.18 -12.29
C THR A 22 3.81 14.45 -12.46
N SER A 23 2.55 14.32 -12.89
CA SER A 23 1.59 15.43 -13.00
C SER A 23 1.35 16.13 -11.65
N ASN A 24 1.33 15.38 -10.54
CA ASN A 24 1.14 15.96 -9.21
C ASN A 24 2.32 16.84 -8.82
N ASN A 25 3.54 16.39 -9.09
CA ASN A 25 4.74 17.20 -8.83
C ASN A 25 4.70 18.52 -9.61
N THR A 26 4.37 18.46 -10.91
CA THR A 26 4.22 19.66 -11.76
C THR A 26 3.11 20.58 -11.25
N CYS A 27 1.98 20.02 -10.82
CA CYS A 27 0.86 20.76 -10.25
C CYS A 27 1.26 21.49 -8.96
N LEU A 28 1.90 20.78 -8.03
CA LEU A 28 2.33 21.32 -6.74
C LEU A 28 3.40 22.41 -6.91
N GLU A 29 4.33 22.24 -7.86
CA GLU A 29 5.31 23.29 -8.20
C GLU A 29 4.63 24.55 -8.75
N SER A 30 3.63 24.39 -9.62
CA SER A 30 2.84 25.50 -10.16
C SER A 30 2.05 26.22 -9.07
N ILE A 31 1.43 25.47 -8.14
CA ILE A 31 0.72 26.03 -6.98
C ILE A 31 1.70 26.79 -6.08
N ALA A 32 2.84 26.18 -5.72
CA ALA A 32 3.84 26.80 -4.87
C ALA A 32 4.40 28.10 -5.47
N ARG A 33 4.64 28.13 -6.79
CA ARG A 33 5.09 29.34 -7.49
C ARG A 33 4.04 30.45 -7.41
N ARG A 34 2.78 30.14 -7.70
CA ARG A 34 1.68 31.13 -7.66
C ARG A 34 1.39 31.63 -6.25
N LEU A 35 1.50 30.75 -5.24
CA LEU A 35 1.38 31.15 -3.84
C LEU A 35 2.50 32.13 -3.47
N LYS A 36 3.75 31.86 -3.86
CA LYS A 36 4.87 32.80 -3.65
C LYS A 36 4.63 34.15 -4.31
N GLU A 37 4.17 34.16 -5.55
CA GLU A 37 3.86 35.38 -6.30
C GLU A 37 2.74 36.21 -5.63
N ASN A 38 1.72 35.54 -5.07
CA ASN A 38 0.60 36.19 -4.39
C ASN A 38 0.90 36.62 -2.94
N LEU A 39 1.81 35.95 -2.23
CA LEU A 39 2.13 36.15 -0.81
C LEU A 39 3.45 36.91 -0.58
N ASN A 40 3.85 37.82 -1.47
CA ASN A 40 5.19 38.43 -1.60
C ASN A 40 5.80 39.21 -0.39
N ALA A 41 5.55 38.83 0.86
CA ALA A 41 6.39 39.10 2.04
C ALA A 41 5.99 38.14 3.18
N LEU A 42 6.67 36.99 3.30
CA LEU A 42 7.06 36.30 4.55
C LEU A 42 7.65 34.92 4.16
N THR A 43 8.92 34.75 4.51
CA THR A 43 9.76 33.56 4.56
C THR A 43 9.12 32.25 4.07
N THR A 44 9.55 31.80 2.89
CA THR A 44 9.23 30.45 2.41
C THR A 44 9.88 29.42 3.33
N ARG A 45 9.09 28.73 4.17
CA ARG A 45 9.50 27.46 4.76
C ARG A 45 9.75 26.47 3.63
N ARG A 46 11.02 26.22 3.34
CA ARG A 46 11.49 25.32 2.30
C ARG A 46 12.33 24.25 2.98
N ARG A 47 11.71 23.11 3.30
CA ARG A 47 12.45 21.88 3.60
C ARG A 47 11.82 20.73 2.82
N ARG A 48 12.29 20.58 1.59
CA ARG A 48 12.37 19.30 0.89
C ARG A 48 13.71 19.29 0.18
N GLY A 49 14.68 18.60 0.79
CA GLY A 49 15.87 18.14 0.07
C GLY A 49 15.38 17.21 -1.04
N ARG A 50 15.49 17.65 -2.28
CA ARG A 50 15.04 16.89 -3.45
C ARG A 50 16.25 16.13 -3.98
N ARG A 51 16.35 14.84 -3.68
CA ARG A 51 17.07 13.95 -4.61
C ARG A 51 16.15 13.75 -5.82
N ARG A 52 16.55 14.29 -6.97
CA ARG A 52 16.09 13.74 -8.26
C ARG A 52 16.72 12.36 -8.36
N LEU A 53 15.96 11.34 -7.97
CA LEU A 53 16.34 9.97 -8.29
C LEU A 53 16.13 9.80 -9.80
N SER A 54 17.17 9.36 -10.48
CA SER A 54 17.02 8.87 -11.85
C SER A 54 15.95 7.79 -11.84
N ARG A 55 15.22 7.68 -12.95
CA ARG A 55 14.49 6.45 -13.27
C ARG A 55 15.53 5.33 -13.10
N SER A 56 15.42 4.55 -12.03
CA SER A 56 16.03 3.23 -12.04
C SER A 56 15.27 2.56 -13.17
N ASP A 57 15.96 2.29 -14.28
CA ASP A 57 15.43 1.48 -15.35
C ASP A 57 15.02 0.14 -14.72
N VAL A 58 13.74 0.08 -14.34
CA VAL A 58 13.04 -1.19 -14.24
C VAL A 58 13.11 -1.70 -15.67
N ASP A 59 13.85 -2.79 -15.86
CA ASP A 59 14.12 -3.41 -17.15
C ASP A 59 12.97 -3.17 -18.13
N GLU A 60 13.25 -2.55 -19.28
CA GLU A 60 12.27 -2.43 -20.36
C GLU A 60 11.80 -3.82 -20.84
N ASP A 61 12.48 -4.90 -20.42
CA ASP A 61 12.12 -6.30 -20.61
C ASP A 61 11.15 -6.87 -19.55
N TYR A 62 10.67 -6.06 -18.59
CA TYR A 62 9.60 -6.50 -17.68
C TYR A 62 8.27 -6.55 -18.45
N LEU A 63 7.96 -7.72 -19.02
CA LEU A 63 6.73 -8.03 -19.80
C LEU A 63 5.42 -7.87 -19.00
N GLY A 64 5.46 -7.26 -17.81
CA GLY A 64 4.33 -7.06 -16.93
C GLY A 64 3.59 -8.37 -16.63
N ILE A 65 2.27 -8.27 -16.52
CA ILE A 65 1.37 -9.40 -16.26
C ILE A 65 1.36 -10.40 -17.43
N GLU A 66 1.61 -9.95 -18.67
CA GLU A 66 1.63 -10.81 -19.86
C GLU A 66 2.78 -11.82 -19.83
N GLY A 67 3.86 -11.51 -19.09
CA GLY A 67 4.99 -12.40 -18.85
C GLY A 67 4.68 -13.56 -17.89
N ILE A 68 3.56 -13.54 -17.16
CA ILE A 68 3.17 -14.59 -16.21
C ILE A 68 1.97 -15.38 -16.79
N PRO A 69 2.21 -16.60 -17.35
CA PRO A 69 1.16 -17.36 -18.04
C PRO A 69 -0.10 -17.58 -17.21
N ALA A 70 0.04 -17.83 -15.90
CA ALA A 70 -1.09 -18.07 -15.00
C ALA A 70 -2.00 -16.83 -14.86
N LEU A 71 -1.42 -15.64 -14.70
CA LEU A 71 -2.19 -14.39 -14.61
C LEU A 71 -2.83 -14.02 -15.95
N ARG A 72 -2.10 -14.20 -17.05
CA ARG A 72 -2.64 -13.98 -18.40
C ARG A 72 -3.86 -14.87 -18.68
N LYS A 73 -3.79 -16.16 -18.33
CA LYS A 73 -4.92 -17.09 -18.47
C LYS A 73 -6.11 -16.69 -17.59
N LEU A 74 -5.84 -16.28 -16.35
CA LEU A 74 -6.87 -15.79 -15.43
C LEU A 74 -7.55 -14.53 -15.96
N HIS A 75 -6.78 -13.58 -16.49
CA HIS A 75 -7.32 -12.41 -17.18
C HIS A 75 -8.17 -12.82 -18.39
N GLY A 76 -7.65 -13.71 -19.24
CA GLY A 76 -8.37 -14.23 -20.41
C GLY A 76 -9.70 -14.90 -20.04
N LEU A 77 -9.74 -15.65 -18.93
CA LEU A 77 -10.96 -16.24 -18.39
C LEU A 77 -11.96 -15.17 -17.94
N ALA A 78 -11.49 -14.17 -17.19
CA ALA A 78 -12.32 -13.07 -16.68
C ALA A 78 -12.89 -12.20 -17.83
N VAL A 79 -12.10 -11.98 -18.87
CA VAL A 79 -12.52 -11.29 -20.11
C VAL A 79 -13.54 -12.15 -20.86
N TRP A 80 -13.24 -13.44 -21.10
CA TRP A 80 -14.13 -14.36 -21.81
C TRP A 80 -15.52 -14.42 -21.18
N ALA A 81 -15.59 -14.51 -19.84
CA ALA A 81 -16.84 -14.55 -19.09
C ALA A 81 -17.69 -13.27 -19.26
N ARG A 82 -17.09 -12.18 -19.75
CA ARG A 82 -17.75 -10.87 -19.94
C ARG A 82 -17.91 -10.47 -21.40
N CYS A 83 -17.25 -11.15 -22.33
CA CYS A 83 -17.25 -10.80 -23.75
C CYS A 83 -18.63 -10.89 -24.41
N SER A 84 -19.52 -11.76 -23.92
CA SER A 84 -20.86 -11.91 -24.48
C SER A 84 -21.91 -12.15 -23.38
N SER A 85 -23.17 -11.82 -23.68
CA SER A 85 -24.29 -12.12 -22.78
C SER A 85 -24.43 -13.62 -22.53
N LEU A 86 -24.16 -14.44 -23.56
CA LEU A 86 -24.19 -15.90 -23.47
C LEU A 86 -23.10 -16.41 -22.50
N ASN A 87 -21.85 -15.94 -22.64
CA ASN A 87 -20.75 -16.36 -21.77
C ASN A 87 -20.99 -15.91 -20.33
N SER A 88 -21.54 -14.70 -20.14
CA SER A 88 -21.88 -14.20 -18.81
C SER A 88 -23.00 -15.02 -18.16
N GLN A 89 -24.02 -15.44 -18.93
CA GLN A 89 -25.08 -16.31 -18.42
C GLN A 89 -24.54 -17.68 -18.07
N LEU A 90 -23.78 -18.32 -18.96
CA LEU A 90 -23.15 -19.62 -18.70
C LEU A 90 -22.25 -19.57 -17.45
N TRP A 91 -21.49 -18.50 -17.27
CA TRP A 91 -20.66 -18.31 -16.08
C TRP A 91 -21.50 -18.11 -14.82
N ASP A 92 -22.53 -17.26 -14.89
CA ASP A 92 -23.39 -16.96 -13.74
C ASP A 92 -24.22 -18.19 -13.32
N ASP A 93 -24.63 -19.04 -14.26
CA ASP A 93 -25.38 -20.27 -14.00
C ASP A 93 -24.53 -21.34 -13.28
N GLU A 94 -23.27 -21.53 -13.70
CA GLU A 94 -22.39 -22.57 -13.14
C GLU A 94 -21.57 -22.10 -11.92
N VAL A 95 -20.99 -20.90 -11.99
CA VAL A 95 -20.09 -20.37 -10.95
C VAL A 95 -20.83 -19.46 -9.97
N GLY A 96 -21.75 -18.64 -10.47
CA GLY A 96 -22.58 -17.72 -9.68
C GLY A 96 -21.82 -16.58 -9.00
N LEU A 97 -20.54 -16.38 -9.32
CA LEU A 97 -19.73 -15.28 -8.80
C LEU A 97 -18.81 -14.73 -9.88
N ARG A 98 -18.97 -13.44 -10.21
CA ARG A 98 -18.15 -12.77 -11.22
C ARG A 98 -16.78 -12.40 -10.65
N LEU A 99 -15.73 -12.92 -11.28
CA LEU A 99 -14.32 -12.68 -10.91
C LEU A 99 -13.97 -11.17 -10.82
N GLY A 100 -14.58 -10.35 -11.68
CA GLY A 100 -14.19 -8.95 -11.84
C GLY A 100 -13.20 -8.81 -13.01
N ILE A 101 -12.66 -7.61 -13.21
CA ILE A 101 -11.54 -7.39 -14.13
C ILE A 101 -10.45 -6.72 -13.30
N ASP A 102 -9.22 -7.20 -13.45
CA ASP A 102 -8.05 -6.56 -12.90
C ASP A 102 -7.85 -5.17 -13.52
N ASN A 103 -7.41 -4.22 -12.71
CA ASN A 103 -7.18 -2.87 -13.16
C ASN A 103 -5.76 -2.48 -12.78
N GLU A 104 -4.96 -2.17 -13.79
CA GLU A 104 -3.58 -1.71 -13.66
C GLU A 104 -3.42 -0.52 -12.69
N THR A 105 -4.43 0.34 -12.62
CA THR A 105 -4.45 1.52 -11.75
C THR A 105 -5.00 1.28 -10.34
N ARG A 106 -5.63 0.13 -10.06
CA ARG A 106 -6.16 -0.21 -8.73
C ARG A 106 -5.40 -1.40 -8.17
N TRP A 107 -4.47 -1.10 -7.27
CA TRP A 107 -3.46 -2.04 -6.79
C TRP A 107 -4.01 -3.30 -6.09
N SER A 108 -5.22 -3.25 -5.51
CA SER A 108 -5.89 -4.41 -4.89
C SER A 108 -6.73 -5.26 -5.85
N SER A 109 -6.91 -4.83 -7.09
CA SER A 109 -7.84 -5.48 -8.03
C SER A 109 -7.48 -6.94 -8.31
N TRP A 110 -6.20 -7.25 -8.49
CA TRP A 110 -5.70 -8.62 -8.68
C TRP A 110 -5.98 -9.50 -7.47
N TYR A 111 -5.73 -9.00 -6.26
CA TYR A 111 -6.04 -9.73 -5.05
C TYR A 111 -7.54 -10.07 -4.96
N HIS A 112 -8.43 -9.12 -5.29
CA HIS A 112 -9.87 -9.39 -5.29
C HIS A 112 -10.30 -10.40 -6.36
N VAL A 113 -9.66 -10.42 -7.53
CA VAL A 113 -9.90 -11.46 -8.55
C VAL A 113 -9.47 -12.84 -8.00
N LEU A 114 -8.29 -12.92 -7.39
CA LEU A 114 -7.77 -14.12 -6.76
C LEU A 114 -8.63 -14.61 -5.58
N ASP A 115 -9.13 -13.69 -4.76
CA ASP A 115 -10.02 -14.00 -3.63
C ASP A 115 -11.31 -14.66 -4.10
N LYS A 116 -11.93 -14.14 -5.17
CA LYS A 116 -13.12 -14.75 -5.76
C LYS A 116 -12.81 -16.07 -6.46
N LEU A 117 -11.67 -16.15 -7.13
CA LEU A 117 -11.18 -17.38 -7.76
C LEU A 117 -11.03 -18.49 -6.71
N SER A 118 -10.41 -18.19 -5.57
CA SER A 118 -10.22 -19.14 -4.47
C SER A 118 -11.56 -19.58 -3.85
N LYS A 119 -12.51 -18.65 -3.65
CA LYS A 119 -13.86 -18.95 -3.12
C LYS A 119 -14.71 -19.88 -3.98
N LYS A 120 -14.44 -19.93 -5.30
CA LYS A 120 -15.22 -20.72 -6.27
C LYS A 120 -14.38 -21.74 -7.03
N GLN A 121 -13.24 -22.14 -6.46
CA GLN A 121 -12.29 -23.03 -7.12
C GLN A 121 -12.95 -24.31 -7.66
N ALA A 122 -13.79 -24.98 -6.85
CA ALA A 122 -14.45 -26.22 -7.27
C ALA A 122 -15.39 -26.01 -8.47
N GLN A 123 -16.22 -24.97 -8.44
CA GLN A 123 -17.15 -24.64 -9.53
C GLN A 123 -16.40 -24.23 -10.79
N ILE A 124 -15.31 -23.46 -10.65
CA ILE A 124 -14.51 -23.01 -11.79
C ILE A 124 -13.77 -24.18 -12.43
N VAL A 125 -13.25 -25.12 -11.64
CA VAL A 125 -12.61 -26.35 -12.15
C VAL A 125 -13.63 -27.22 -12.89
N GLN A 126 -14.85 -27.38 -12.34
CA GLN A 126 -15.93 -28.11 -13.00
C GLN A 126 -16.31 -27.45 -14.33
N PHE A 127 -16.52 -26.13 -14.31
CA PHE A 127 -16.82 -25.33 -15.48
C PHE A 127 -15.73 -25.47 -16.57
N MET A 128 -14.46 -25.44 -16.18
CA MET A 128 -13.34 -25.63 -17.10
C MET A 128 -13.30 -27.03 -17.73
N HIS A 129 -13.72 -28.04 -16.99
CA HIS A 129 -13.79 -29.42 -17.49
C HIS A 129 -14.93 -29.58 -18.51
N GLU A 130 -16.10 -28.99 -18.25
CA GLU A 130 -17.27 -29.07 -19.13
C GLU A 130 -17.14 -28.22 -20.39
N ASN A 131 -16.37 -27.13 -20.34
CA ASN A 131 -16.24 -26.15 -21.42
C ASN A 131 -14.86 -26.12 -22.06
N GLU A 132 -14.16 -27.26 -22.09
CA GLU A 132 -12.76 -27.38 -22.56
C GLU A 132 -12.55 -26.83 -23.97
N GLN A 133 -13.47 -27.09 -24.89
CA GLN A 133 -13.39 -26.61 -26.28
C GLN A 133 -13.53 -25.10 -26.42
N ILE A 134 -14.22 -24.45 -25.48
CA ILE A 134 -14.55 -23.03 -25.55
C ILE A 134 -13.44 -22.18 -24.92
N LEU A 135 -12.80 -22.69 -23.86
CA LEU A 135 -11.80 -21.95 -23.10
C LEU A 135 -10.40 -22.00 -23.72
N GLY A 136 -10.07 -23.07 -24.47
CA GLY A 136 -8.82 -23.21 -25.21
C GLY A 136 -7.58 -22.88 -24.35
N GLU A 137 -6.84 -21.86 -24.75
CA GLU A 137 -5.58 -21.44 -24.10
C GLU A 137 -5.76 -20.81 -22.71
N ASN A 138 -6.97 -20.35 -22.35
CA ASN A 138 -7.26 -19.70 -21.07
C ASN A 138 -7.46 -20.70 -19.91
N ARG A 139 -7.30 -22.00 -20.17
CA ARG A 139 -7.43 -23.03 -19.14
C ARG A 139 -6.28 -22.99 -18.14
N LEU A 140 -6.63 -22.89 -16.86
CA LEU A 140 -5.69 -22.97 -15.75
C LEU A 140 -5.30 -24.44 -15.51
N THR A 141 -3.99 -24.70 -15.55
CA THR A 141 -3.39 -26.00 -15.20
C THR A 141 -3.22 -26.12 -13.70
N ALA A 142 -2.94 -27.33 -13.18
CA ALA A 142 -2.66 -27.54 -11.76
C ALA A 142 -1.51 -26.65 -11.25
N ALA A 143 -0.47 -26.44 -12.07
CA ALA A 143 0.64 -25.54 -11.75
C ALA A 143 0.23 -24.07 -11.73
N ASP A 144 -0.69 -23.65 -12.61
CA ASP A 144 -1.24 -22.30 -12.58
C ASP A 144 -2.05 -22.07 -11.30
N TRP A 145 -2.88 -23.03 -10.89
CA TRP A 145 -3.65 -22.96 -9.65
C TRP A 145 -2.76 -22.87 -8.41
N ASP A 146 -1.70 -23.67 -8.33
CA ASP A 146 -0.73 -23.61 -7.24
C ASP A 146 -0.06 -22.23 -7.14
N LEU A 147 0.41 -21.68 -8.26
CA LEU A 147 1.02 -20.36 -8.31
C LEU A 147 0.03 -19.25 -7.89
N LEU A 148 -1.20 -19.27 -8.42
CA LEU A 148 -2.24 -18.29 -8.10
C LEU A 148 -2.66 -18.37 -6.62
N GLN A 149 -2.71 -19.57 -6.04
CA GLN A 149 -3.00 -19.75 -4.62
C GLN A 149 -1.87 -19.21 -3.73
N LYS A 150 -0.61 -19.47 -4.08
CA LYS A 150 0.54 -18.89 -3.37
C LYS A 150 0.53 -17.35 -3.45
N ALA A 151 0.26 -16.80 -4.64
CA ALA A 151 0.14 -15.35 -4.83
C ALA A 151 -1.02 -14.75 -4.01
N TYR A 152 -2.17 -15.41 -3.96
CA TYR A 152 -3.30 -15.00 -3.12
C TYR A 152 -2.92 -14.91 -1.64
N LEU A 153 -2.31 -15.98 -1.12
CA LEU A 153 -1.89 -16.05 0.29
C LEU A 153 -0.81 -15.00 0.62
N PHE A 154 0.07 -14.72 -0.33
CA PHE A 154 1.10 -13.70 -0.19
C PHE A 154 0.51 -12.28 -0.18
N LEU A 155 -0.47 -12.00 -1.05
CA LEU A 155 -1.07 -10.68 -1.20
C LEU A 155 -2.11 -10.35 -0.11
N GLN A 156 -2.62 -11.35 0.61
CA GLN A 156 -3.65 -11.16 1.64
C GLN A 156 -3.32 -10.06 2.67
N PRO A 157 -2.10 -9.96 3.24
CA PRO A 157 -1.78 -8.90 4.21
C PRO A 157 -1.77 -7.50 3.57
N PHE A 158 -1.49 -7.39 2.27
CA PHE A 158 -1.50 -6.12 1.55
C PHE A 158 -2.90 -5.56 1.44
N ASP A 159 -3.90 -6.39 1.17
CA ASP A 159 -5.30 -5.95 1.13
C ASP A 159 -5.75 -5.37 2.48
N GLY A 160 -5.41 -6.05 3.58
CA GLY A 160 -5.67 -5.56 4.92
C GLY A 160 -4.96 -4.23 5.22
N ALA A 161 -3.67 -4.12 4.84
CA ALA A 161 -2.90 -2.90 5.03
C ALA A 161 -3.45 -1.74 4.19
N THR A 162 -3.84 -1.99 2.94
CA THR A 162 -4.49 -1.03 2.07
C THR A 162 -5.81 -0.55 2.67
N LEU A 163 -6.65 -1.45 3.17
CA LEU A 163 -7.92 -1.10 3.82
C LEU A 163 -7.72 -0.21 5.06
N CYS A 164 -6.69 -0.50 5.87
CA CYS A 164 -6.32 0.35 7.00
C CYS A 164 -5.86 1.74 6.55
N ALA A 165 -5.09 1.81 5.45
CA ALA A 165 -4.51 3.04 4.94
C ALA A 165 -5.47 3.91 4.11
N GLU A 166 -6.56 3.36 3.56
CA GLU A 166 -7.53 4.09 2.73
C GLU A 166 -8.78 4.56 3.50
N GLY A 167 -8.94 4.15 4.76
CA GLY A 167 -10.11 4.47 5.58
C GLY A 167 -10.19 5.94 6.02
N ASN A 168 -11.38 6.37 6.45
CA ASN A 168 -11.60 7.71 7.04
C ASN A 168 -10.89 7.92 8.39
N LYS A 169 -10.31 6.85 8.96
CA LYS A 169 -9.48 6.86 10.17
C LYS A 169 -8.01 6.56 9.88
N ALA A 170 -7.60 6.51 8.61
CA ALA A 170 -6.22 6.31 8.24
C ALA A 170 -5.37 7.42 8.84
N SER A 171 -4.45 7.05 9.73
CA SER A 171 -3.54 7.98 10.38
C SER A 171 -2.14 7.78 9.87
N LEU A 172 -1.39 8.89 9.77
CA LEU A 172 0.02 8.84 9.39
C LEU A 172 0.86 7.98 10.35
N SER A 173 0.42 7.88 11.62
CA SER A 173 1.04 7.02 12.63
C SER A 173 0.94 5.52 12.33
N GLN A 174 0.01 5.11 11.46
CA GLN A 174 -0.13 3.71 11.04
C GLN A 174 0.78 3.37 9.86
N SER A 175 1.25 4.36 9.07
CA SER A 175 1.98 4.10 7.83
C SER A 175 3.25 3.28 8.04
N LEU A 176 4.13 3.72 8.95
CA LEU A 176 5.37 3.00 9.27
C LEU A 176 5.08 1.63 9.88
N PHE A 177 4.11 1.56 10.80
CA PHE A 177 3.69 0.30 11.40
C PHE A 177 3.20 -0.73 10.36
N LEU A 178 2.40 -0.29 9.38
CA LEU A 178 1.94 -1.16 8.30
C LEU A 178 3.10 -1.58 7.40
N MET A 179 4.04 -0.68 7.10
CA MET A 179 5.24 -1.04 6.34
C MET A 179 6.09 -2.07 7.07
N ASP A 180 6.29 -1.92 8.38
CA ASP A 180 7.01 -2.89 9.23
C ASP A 180 6.32 -4.26 9.22
N CYS A 181 4.98 -4.28 9.27
CA CYS A 181 4.20 -5.52 9.17
C CYS A 181 4.46 -6.23 7.83
N LEU A 182 4.44 -5.46 6.74
CA LEU A 182 4.62 -5.99 5.38
C LEU A 182 6.06 -6.44 5.14
N LEU A 183 7.07 -5.70 5.62
CA LEU A 183 8.47 -6.12 5.58
C LEU A 183 8.69 -7.42 6.35
N SER A 184 8.12 -7.53 7.55
CA SER A 184 8.13 -8.77 8.33
C SER A 184 7.48 -9.93 7.58
N HIS A 185 6.38 -9.66 6.86
CA HIS A 185 5.72 -10.66 6.00
C HIS A 185 6.64 -11.12 4.86
N TYR A 186 7.30 -10.19 4.14
CA TYR A 186 8.29 -10.53 3.12
C TYR A 186 9.39 -11.45 3.66
N GLU A 187 9.96 -11.11 4.82
CA GLU A 187 11.03 -11.91 5.42
C GLU A 187 10.56 -13.32 5.83
N ASN A 188 9.37 -13.42 6.42
CA ASN A 188 8.80 -14.70 6.84
C ASN A 188 8.50 -15.61 5.64
N GLU A 189 7.89 -15.07 4.60
CA GLU A 189 7.60 -15.81 3.38
C GLU A 189 8.91 -16.16 2.65
N LYS A 190 9.92 -15.28 2.64
CA LYS A 190 11.26 -15.59 2.12
C LYS A 190 11.89 -16.79 2.83
N ARG A 191 11.83 -16.82 4.17
CA ARG A 191 12.32 -17.96 4.97
C ARG A 191 11.54 -19.24 4.63
N HIS A 192 10.22 -19.14 4.47
CA HIS A 192 9.36 -20.28 4.11
C HIS A 192 9.71 -20.85 2.74
N TYR A 193 9.76 -20.04 1.69
CA TYR A 193 10.07 -20.51 0.34
C TYR A 193 11.56 -20.78 0.10
N SER A 194 12.45 -20.47 1.06
CA SER A 194 13.86 -20.89 1.02
C SER A 194 14.09 -22.28 1.60
N ALA A 195 13.15 -22.80 2.40
CA ALA A 195 13.29 -24.13 3.00
C ALA A 195 13.22 -25.23 1.93
N PRO A 196 13.97 -26.34 2.05
CA PRO A 196 14.03 -27.39 1.03
C PRO A 196 12.68 -28.00 0.66
N GLU A 197 11.75 -28.08 1.60
CA GLU A 197 10.43 -28.72 1.43
C GLU A 197 9.45 -27.86 0.62
N THR A 198 9.58 -26.54 0.72
CA THR A 198 8.66 -25.55 0.17
C THR A 198 9.33 -24.64 -0.84
N ARG A 199 10.49 -25.07 -1.36
CA ARG A 199 11.34 -24.25 -2.23
C ARG A 199 10.63 -23.92 -3.54
N ASP A 200 10.44 -22.62 -3.79
CA ASP A 200 9.88 -22.10 -5.03
C ASP A 200 10.66 -20.87 -5.49
N GLU A 201 11.52 -21.05 -6.49
CA GLU A 201 12.41 -19.99 -6.99
C GLU A 201 11.65 -18.85 -7.65
N ARG A 202 10.46 -19.12 -8.22
CA ARG A 202 9.64 -18.09 -8.87
C ARG A 202 9.05 -17.16 -7.83
N ILE A 203 8.53 -17.72 -6.74
CA ILE A 203 8.00 -16.94 -5.62
C ILE A 203 9.13 -16.18 -4.91
N LEU A 204 10.28 -16.81 -4.67
CA LEU A 204 11.44 -16.15 -4.08
C LEU A 204 11.88 -14.92 -4.88
N HIS A 205 11.98 -15.05 -6.20
CA HIS A 205 12.32 -13.92 -7.06
C HIS A 205 11.28 -12.79 -6.97
N ALA A 206 9.99 -13.12 -6.99
CA ALA A 206 8.91 -12.14 -6.82
C ALA A 206 8.96 -11.44 -5.44
N ILE A 207 9.25 -12.18 -4.38
CA ILE A 207 9.45 -11.67 -3.02
C ILE A 207 10.63 -10.70 -2.99
N ASP A 208 11.76 -11.04 -3.58
CA ASP A 208 12.95 -10.18 -3.60
C ASP A 208 12.69 -8.87 -4.36
N MET A 209 11.99 -8.95 -5.51
CA MET A 209 11.59 -7.77 -6.28
C MET A 209 10.59 -6.89 -5.52
N GLY A 210 9.58 -7.48 -4.89
CA GLY A 210 8.61 -6.76 -4.08
C GLY A 210 9.25 -6.12 -2.84
N TRP A 211 10.16 -6.82 -2.18
CA TRP A 211 10.90 -6.32 -1.02
C TRP A 211 11.77 -5.13 -1.41
N PHE A 212 12.49 -5.19 -2.53
CA PHE A 212 13.30 -4.08 -3.03
C PHE A 212 12.46 -2.80 -3.24
N ILE A 213 11.24 -2.93 -3.77
CA ILE A 213 10.32 -1.81 -3.94
C ILE A 213 9.84 -1.29 -2.58
N MET A 214 9.48 -2.19 -1.66
CA MET A 214 9.05 -1.81 -0.30
C MET A 214 10.15 -1.05 0.45
N ASP A 215 11.38 -1.58 0.41
CA ASP A 215 12.57 -0.99 1.03
C ASP A 215 12.84 0.42 0.48
N LYS A 216 12.79 0.59 -0.85
CA LYS A 216 12.91 1.92 -1.48
C LYS A 216 11.92 2.94 -0.89
N TYR A 217 10.65 2.58 -0.77
CA TYR A 217 9.65 3.50 -0.22
C TYR A 217 9.80 3.70 1.28
N TYR A 218 10.24 2.68 2.01
CA TYR A 218 10.55 2.76 3.43
C TYR A 218 11.70 3.75 3.68
N THR A 219 12.82 3.64 2.95
CA THR A 219 13.95 4.57 3.06
C THR A 219 13.54 6.01 2.76
N MET A 220 12.59 6.23 1.83
CA MET A 220 12.08 7.58 1.56
C MET A 220 11.36 8.22 2.75
N THR A 221 10.90 7.43 3.72
CA THR A 221 10.29 7.97 4.95
C THR A 221 11.32 8.56 5.91
N GLU A 222 12.58 8.11 5.86
CA GLU A 222 13.67 8.64 6.68
C GLU A 222 13.95 10.12 6.36
N ASP A 223 13.79 10.52 5.10
CA ASP A 223 13.95 11.90 4.64
C ASP A 223 12.77 12.81 5.04
N VAL A 224 11.70 12.26 5.63
CA VAL A 224 10.47 12.98 5.97
C VAL A 224 10.10 12.72 7.45
N PRO A 225 10.63 13.54 8.39
CA PRO A 225 10.50 13.26 9.82
C PRO A 225 9.06 13.36 10.37
N VAL A 226 8.10 13.81 9.55
CA VAL A 226 6.68 13.80 9.90
C VAL A 226 6.15 12.37 10.13
N TYR A 227 6.68 11.36 9.44
CA TYR A 227 6.30 9.96 9.67
C TYR A 227 6.75 9.46 11.05
N SER A 228 8.02 9.70 11.42
CA SER A 228 8.53 9.32 12.74
C SER A 228 7.85 10.12 13.86
N ALA A 229 7.61 11.41 13.65
CA ALA A 229 6.86 12.25 14.59
C ALA A 229 5.44 11.72 14.83
N ALA A 230 4.72 11.32 13.78
CA ALA A 230 3.38 10.74 13.91
C ALA A 230 3.39 9.43 14.70
N LEU A 231 4.42 8.60 14.51
CA LEU A 231 4.61 7.35 15.26
C LEU A 231 4.87 7.63 16.75
N LEU A 232 5.70 8.62 17.07
CA LEU A 232 6.03 9.01 18.44
C LEU A 232 4.84 9.64 19.19
N LEU A 233 3.96 10.36 18.48
CA LEU A 233 2.75 10.96 19.05
C LEU A 233 1.64 9.93 19.32
N ASP A 234 1.75 8.72 18.76
CA ASP A 234 0.81 7.64 19.05
C ASP A 234 1.09 7.08 20.45
N LEU A 235 0.12 7.28 21.36
CA LEU A 235 0.23 6.88 22.76
C LEU A 235 0.45 5.37 22.95
N SER A 236 0.05 4.55 21.98
CA SER A 236 0.22 3.10 22.01
C SER A 236 1.63 2.63 21.63
N LYS A 237 2.42 3.47 20.95
CA LYS A 237 3.71 3.08 20.36
C LYS A 237 4.87 3.86 20.98
N ARG A 238 4.85 5.19 20.85
CA ARG A 238 5.88 6.12 21.32
C ARG A 238 7.30 5.65 20.93
N ASP A 239 8.30 6.01 21.72
CA ASP A 239 9.70 5.61 21.52
C ASP A 239 9.94 4.12 21.80
N ALA A 240 9.10 3.48 22.62
CA ALA A 240 9.19 2.05 22.93
C ALA A 240 9.07 1.19 21.67
N TYR A 241 8.12 1.50 20.78
CA TYR A 241 7.95 0.78 19.52
C TYR A 241 9.20 0.83 18.64
N ILE A 242 9.81 2.01 18.50
CA ILE A 242 11.02 2.21 17.69
C ILE A 242 12.16 1.38 18.28
N LYS A 243 12.35 1.44 19.59
CA LYS A 243 13.43 0.71 20.30
C LYS A 243 13.27 -0.81 20.26
N GLN A 244 12.05 -1.31 20.08
CA GLN A 244 11.79 -2.74 20.04
C GLN A 244 11.89 -3.32 18.62
N ASN A 245 11.41 -2.57 17.62
CA ASN A 245 11.24 -3.10 16.27
C ASN A 245 12.32 -2.63 15.29
N TRP A 246 13.03 -1.54 15.58
CA TRP A 246 14.02 -0.97 14.67
C TRP A 246 15.45 -1.14 15.19
N PRO A 247 16.47 -1.12 14.30
CA PRO A 247 17.87 -1.12 14.70
C PRO A 247 18.28 0.15 15.44
N ASP A 248 19.21 0.03 16.41
CA ASP A 248 19.74 1.14 17.22
C ASP A 248 20.25 2.33 16.39
N ALA A 249 20.83 2.06 15.22
CA ALA A 249 21.36 3.08 14.33
C ALA A 249 20.29 4.05 13.79
N TRP A 250 19.00 3.67 13.84
CA TRP A 250 17.90 4.47 13.28
C TRP A 250 17.25 5.39 14.32
N TYR A 251 17.53 5.19 15.61
CA TYR A 251 16.84 5.89 16.70
C TYR A 251 17.11 7.39 16.67
N ASP A 252 18.38 7.77 16.55
CA ASP A 252 18.79 9.17 16.59
C ASP A 252 18.22 9.97 15.42
N ASN A 253 18.16 9.38 14.22
CA ASN A 253 17.57 10.03 13.06
C ASN A 253 16.06 10.22 13.24
N ALA A 254 15.36 9.15 13.63
CA ALA A 254 13.90 9.17 13.76
C ALA A 254 13.41 10.10 14.87
N ILE A 255 14.03 10.02 16.05
CA ILE A 255 13.68 10.82 17.23
C ILE A 255 14.20 12.25 17.07
N GLY A 256 15.45 12.42 16.64
CA GLY A 256 16.06 13.73 16.43
C GLY A 256 15.33 14.54 15.36
N GLY A 257 14.98 13.93 14.23
CA GLY A 257 14.20 14.61 13.19
C GLY A 257 12.80 15.04 13.65
N ALA A 258 12.14 14.23 14.50
CA ALA A 258 10.86 14.60 15.09
C ALA A 258 11.00 15.76 16.12
N GLN A 259 12.07 15.76 16.92
CA GLN A 259 12.39 16.84 17.85
C GLN A 259 12.70 18.14 17.11
N GLU A 260 13.45 18.09 16.00
CA GLU A 260 13.75 19.28 15.19
C GLU A 260 12.47 19.93 14.66
N ILE A 261 11.51 19.14 14.14
CA ILE A 261 10.20 19.67 13.71
C ILE A 261 9.47 20.31 14.88
N TRP A 262 9.47 19.67 16.05
CA TRP A 262 8.87 20.22 17.25
C TRP A 262 9.48 21.58 17.58
N GLU A 263 10.81 21.65 17.63
CA GLU A 263 11.58 22.85 17.98
C GLU A 263 11.34 24.02 17.00
N GLU A 264 11.30 23.73 15.70
CA GLU A 264 11.16 24.76 14.68
C GLU A 264 9.72 25.24 14.46
N GLU A 265 8.73 24.35 14.63
CA GLU A 265 7.35 24.63 14.24
C GLU A 265 6.38 24.80 15.39
N TYR A 266 6.64 24.18 16.54
CA TYR A 266 5.71 24.08 17.66
C TYR A 266 6.28 24.61 18.98
N ASN A 267 7.59 24.81 19.11
CA ASN A 267 8.26 25.43 20.27
C ASN A 267 8.09 26.94 20.35
N ILE A 268 6.87 27.40 20.26
CA ILE A 268 6.55 28.81 20.45
C ILE A 268 5.91 28.89 21.82
N GLU A 269 6.45 29.73 22.71
CA GLU A 269 5.87 29.97 24.03
C GLU A 269 4.35 30.19 23.89
N LEU A 270 3.57 29.33 24.55
CA LEU A 270 2.11 29.40 24.52
C LEU A 270 1.65 30.79 25.02
N PRO A 271 0.74 31.47 24.32
CA PRO A 271 0.01 32.57 24.93
C PRO A 271 -0.65 32.06 26.23
N THR A 272 -0.54 32.84 27.31
CA THR A 272 -0.85 32.51 28.71
C THR A 272 -2.32 32.22 29.04
N LYS A 273 -3.13 31.74 28.08
CA LYS A 273 -4.54 31.40 28.31
C LYS A 273 -4.88 29.99 27.79
N PRO A 274 -5.25 29.06 28.69
CA PRO A 274 -5.63 27.71 28.28
C PRO A 274 -6.98 27.71 27.53
N PRO A 275 -7.10 27.03 26.37
CA PRO A 275 -8.38 26.67 25.79
C PRO A 275 -9.04 25.55 26.62
N ALA A 276 -10.36 25.60 26.74
CA ALA A 276 -11.16 24.61 27.46
C ALA A 276 -10.99 23.20 26.87
N ALA A 277 -10.82 22.20 27.73
CA ALA A 277 -10.60 20.81 27.38
C ALA A 277 -11.78 20.19 26.60
N PRO A 278 -11.53 19.46 25.50
CA PRO A 278 -12.52 18.54 24.94
C PRO A 278 -12.63 17.26 25.78
N SER A 279 -13.86 16.78 25.91
CA SER A 279 -14.27 15.58 26.65
C SER A 279 -13.67 14.29 26.08
N ALA A 280 -13.48 13.32 26.99
CA ALA A 280 -12.93 11.98 26.78
C ALA A 280 -13.44 11.28 25.50
N VAL A 281 -12.51 10.66 24.78
CA VAL A 281 -12.81 9.75 23.66
C VAL A 281 -12.87 8.33 24.20
N ALA A 282 -13.96 7.65 23.85
CA ALA A 282 -14.35 6.31 24.28
C ALA A 282 -13.44 5.19 23.75
N ASP A 283 -13.54 4.07 24.45
CA ASP A 283 -12.80 2.82 24.31
C ASP A 283 -12.64 2.29 22.87
N ILE A 284 -11.44 1.79 22.57
CA ILE A 284 -11.12 1.05 21.35
C ILE A 284 -11.51 -0.41 21.55
N VAL A 285 -12.55 -0.84 20.83
CA VAL A 285 -12.98 -2.25 20.75
C VAL A 285 -12.04 -3.00 19.80
N GLU A 286 -11.40 -4.04 20.32
CA GLU A 286 -10.73 -5.10 19.54
C GLU A 286 -11.77 -5.96 18.82
N HIS A 287 -11.57 -6.21 17.53
CA HIS A 287 -12.05 -7.37 16.75
C HIS A 287 -11.46 -7.21 15.32
N GLU A 288 -11.03 -8.22 14.55
CA GLU A 288 -10.94 -9.66 14.69
C GLU A 288 -9.92 -10.19 13.66
N SER A 289 -9.45 -11.41 13.90
CA SER A 289 -8.43 -12.20 13.20
C SER A 289 -8.30 -12.07 11.67
N ASN A 290 -7.16 -11.54 11.23
CA ASN A 290 -6.56 -11.87 9.92
C ASN A 290 -5.03 -12.00 10.07
N LYS A 291 -4.32 -12.42 9.01
CA LYS A 291 -2.86 -12.62 9.00
C LYS A 291 -2.08 -11.32 9.34
N LEU A 292 -2.60 -10.14 8.99
CA LEU A 292 -2.07 -8.84 9.41
C LEU A 292 -2.22 -8.62 10.92
N ALA A 293 -3.34 -9.02 11.53
CA ALA A 293 -3.52 -8.95 12.97
C ALA A 293 -2.55 -9.89 13.72
N GLN A 294 -2.16 -11.02 13.13
CA GLN A 294 -1.12 -11.90 13.68
C GLN A 294 0.26 -11.25 13.62
N LEU A 295 0.61 -10.62 12.49
CA LEU A 295 1.86 -9.86 12.35
C LEU A 295 1.90 -8.68 13.33
N ALA A 296 0.79 -7.94 13.46
CA ALA A 296 0.63 -6.82 14.38
C ALA A 296 0.83 -7.21 15.84
N ARG A 297 0.43 -8.42 16.26
CA ARG A 297 0.65 -8.92 17.63
C ARG A 297 2.12 -9.21 17.93
N ASN A 298 2.91 -9.55 16.92
CA ASN A 298 4.33 -9.86 17.09
C ASN A 298 5.21 -8.60 17.15
N MET A 299 4.67 -7.43 16.77
CA MET A 299 5.37 -6.14 16.75
C MET A 299 4.89 -5.15 17.84
N LYS A 300 4.02 -5.61 18.76
CA LYS A 300 3.56 -4.84 19.92
C LYS A 300 4.58 -4.81 21.05
#